data_AF-A0A6A6X4V4-F1
#
_entry.id   AF-A0A6A6X4V4-F1
#
_cell.length_a   1.000
_cell.length_b   1.000
_cell.length_c   1.000
_cell.angle_alpha   90.00
_cell.angle_beta   90.00
_cell.angle_gamma   90.00
#
_symmetry.space_group_name_H-M   'P 1'
#
loop_
_entity.id
_entity.type
_entity.pdbx_description
1 polymer ?
#
loop_
_entity_poly.entity_id
_entity_poly.type
_entity_poly.pdbx_seq_one_letter_code
_entity_poly.pdbx_strand_id
1 'polypeptide(L)'
;VCDVATVNAEEDLQARDTIFPDGALETFQVHPSPTQKSYYLSQQQTNEATVMLHSESTGLTGVLHTALPNTRAADATEGRESVEVRAFMYYKDREDEP
;
A
#
# COMPACT_ATOMS: atom_id res chain seq x y z
N VAL A 1 3.96 3.43 7.21
CA VAL A 1 2.75 3.88 6.46
C VAL A 1 3.09 5.16 5.73
N CYS A 2 2.83 5.25 4.44
CA CYS A 2 3.08 6.46 3.65
C CYS A 2 1.80 7.30 3.54
N ASP A 3 1.93 8.62 3.62
CA ASP A 3 0.86 9.54 3.28
C ASP A 3 0.82 9.73 1.76
N VAL A 4 -0.19 9.11 1.13
CA VAL A 4 -0.37 9.12 -0.32
C VAL A 4 -0.54 10.52 -0.90
N ALA A 5 -1.04 11.49 -0.12
CA ALA A 5 -1.21 12.86 -0.59
C ALA A 5 0.13 13.59 -0.80
N THR A 6 1.25 13.01 -0.34
CA THR A 6 2.60 13.55 -0.51
C THR A 6 3.36 12.92 -1.67
N VAL A 7 2.75 11.97 -2.38
CA VAL A 7 3.33 11.26 -3.51
C VAL A 7 2.94 11.98 -4.79
N ASN A 8 3.94 12.42 -5.57
CA ASN A 8 3.70 13.00 -6.88
C ASN A 8 3.66 11.87 -7.93
N ALA A 9 2.49 11.58 -8.46
CA ALA A 9 2.33 10.48 -9.42
C ALA A 9 3.18 10.64 -10.70
N GLU A 10 3.50 11.86 -11.12
CA GLU A 10 4.29 12.10 -12.34
C GLU A 10 5.79 11.94 -12.12
N GLU A 11 6.29 12.26 -10.92
CA GLU A 11 7.72 12.29 -10.62
C GLU A 11 8.18 11.07 -9.81
N ASP A 12 7.32 10.57 -8.91
CA ASP A 12 7.68 9.52 -7.96
C ASP A 12 7.33 8.12 -8.47
N LEU A 13 6.42 7.99 -9.44
CA LEU A 13 5.89 6.70 -9.89
C LEU A 13 6.34 6.36 -11.30
N GLN A 14 6.80 5.13 -11.47
CA GLN A 14 7.13 4.55 -12.76
C GLN A 14 6.25 3.33 -13.01
N ALA A 15 5.48 3.33 -14.09
CA ALA A 15 4.69 2.17 -14.48
C ALA A 15 5.60 0.95 -14.68
N ARG A 16 5.22 -0.19 -14.09
CA ARG A 16 5.97 -1.43 -14.11
C ARG A 16 5.04 -2.64 -14.12
N ASP A 17 5.30 -3.55 -15.04
CA ASP A 17 4.64 -4.84 -15.03
C ASP A 17 5.45 -5.86 -14.24
N THR A 18 4.75 -6.68 -13.47
CA THR A 18 5.31 -7.89 -12.89
C THR A 18 4.77 -9.07 -13.68
N ILE A 19 5.64 -9.70 -14.47
CA ILE A 19 5.28 -10.80 -15.35
C ILE A 19 5.40 -12.12 -14.58
N PHE A 20 4.29 -12.85 -14.51
CA PHE A 20 4.21 -14.22 -14.00
C PHE A 20 3.93 -15.19 -15.15
N PRO A 21 4.16 -16.50 -14.99
CA PRO A 21 3.88 -17.49 -16.05
C PRO A 21 2.42 -17.50 -16.52
N ASP A 22 1.49 -17.12 -15.66
CA ASP A 22 0.03 -17.19 -15.85
C ASP A 22 -0.63 -15.81 -16.05
N GLY A 23 0.13 -14.72 -16.03
CA GLY A 23 -0.40 -13.38 -16.25
C GLY A 23 0.57 -12.26 -15.95
N ALA A 24 0.11 -11.04 -16.15
CA ALA A 24 0.83 -9.84 -15.76
C ALA A 24 0.07 -9.10 -14.65
N LEU A 25 0.81 -8.54 -13.71
CA LEU A 25 0.30 -7.60 -12.72
C LEU A 25 0.88 -6.22 -13.01
N GLU A 26 0.02 -5.29 -13.40
CA GLU A 26 0.38 -3.89 -13.59
C GLU A 26 0.52 -3.21 -12.21
N THR A 27 1.67 -2.58 -11.99
CA THR A 27 1.99 -1.88 -10.74
C THR A 27 2.73 -0.59 -11.05
N PHE A 28 2.97 0.22 -10.02
CA PHE A 28 3.94 1.31 -10.10
C PHE A 28 5.12 0.99 -9.19
N GLN A 29 6.33 1.19 -9.71
CA GLN A 29 7.53 1.29 -8.89
C GLN A 29 7.63 2.70 -8.35
N VAL A 30 7.81 2.81 -7.04
CA VAL A 30 7.97 4.09 -6.36
C VAL A 30 9.46 4.42 -6.26
N HIS A 31 9.83 5.63 -6.64
CA HIS A 31 11.15 6.20 -6.42
C HIS A 31 11.19 7.02 -5.13
N PRO A 32 12.30 7.00 -4.36
CA PRO A 32 12.44 7.81 -3.16
C PRO A 32 12.37 9.30 -3.50
N SER A 33 11.56 10.04 -2.76
CA SER A 33 11.48 11.50 -2.89
C SER A 33 11.50 12.18 -1.52
N PRO A 34 12.22 13.30 -1.34
CA PRO A 34 12.25 14.03 -0.07
C PRO A 34 10.91 14.65 0.32
N THR A 35 9.96 14.75 -0.61
CA THR A 35 8.60 15.24 -0.32
C THR A 35 7.69 14.16 0.27
N GLN A 36 8.01 12.89 0.04
CA GLN A 36 7.23 11.76 0.56
C GLN A 36 7.30 11.71 2.08
N LYS A 37 6.13 11.64 2.72
CA LYS A 37 6.04 11.48 4.18
C LYS A 37 5.70 10.03 4.50
N SER A 38 6.62 9.40 5.23
CA SER A 38 6.44 8.06 5.78
C SER A 38 6.47 8.10 7.30
N TYR A 39 5.52 7.39 7.90
CA TYR A 39 5.30 7.33 9.33
C TYR A 39 5.55 5.91 9.83
N TYR A 40 6.24 5.80 10.96
CA TYR A 40 6.39 4.55 11.68
C TYR A 40 5.24 4.40 12.68
N LEU A 41 4.42 3.36 12.52
CA LEU A 41 3.36 3.06 13.48
C LEU A 41 3.97 2.33 14.69
N SER A 42 4.32 3.11 15.72
CA SER A 42 4.93 2.56 16.94
C SER A 42 3.93 1.77 17.77
N GLN A 43 4.42 0.75 18.48
CA GLN A 43 3.63 -0.05 19.44
C GLN A 43 2.48 -0.85 18.82
N GLN A 44 2.50 -1.07 17.50
CA GLN A 44 1.59 -2.02 16.87
C GLN A 44 1.77 -3.41 17.50
N GLN A 45 0.68 -3.97 18.00
CA GLN A 45 0.67 -5.28 18.64
C GLN A 45 0.47 -6.40 17.61
N THR A 46 0.83 -7.63 17.97
CA THR A 46 0.71 -8.81 17.09
C THR A 46 -0.73 -9.19 16.74
N ASN A 47 -1.71 -8.64 17.46
CA ASN A 47 -3.14 -8.86 17.25
C ASN A 47 -3.85 -7.68 16.55
N GLU A 48 -3.09 -6.71 16.03
CA GLU A 48 -3.64 -5.55 15.32
C GLU A 48 -3.41 -5.66 13.81
N ALA A 49 -4.44 -5.32 13.03
CA ALA A 49 -4.37 -5.27 11.58
C ALA A 49 -4.45 -3.83 11.07
N THR A 50 -3.59 -3.48 10.11
CA THR A 50 -3.64 -2.19 9.42
C THR A 50 -4.43 -2.36 8.13
N VAL A 51 -5.54 -1.63 8.00
CA VAL A 51 -6.35 -1.58 6.78
C VAL A 51 -5.99 -0.33 5.99
N MET A 52 -5.68 -0.48 4.70
CA MET A 52 -5.31 0.61 3.79
C MET A 52 -6.25 0.58 2.59
N LEU A 53 -6.79 1.75 2.23
CA LEU A 53 -7.61 1.90 1.03
C LEU A 53 -6.70 1.91 -0.20
N HIS A 54 -6.85 0.91 -1.07
CA HIS A 54 -6.01 0.77 -2.27
C HIS A 54 -6.61 1.44 -3.51
N SER A 55 -7.93 1.39 -3.64
CA SER A 55 -8.64 1.92 -4.80
C SER A 55 -10.05 2.34 -4.39
N GLU A 56 -10.59 3.32 -5.09
CA GLU A 56 -11.98 3.75 -4.98
C GLU A 56 -12.65 3.67 -6.36
N SER A 57 -13.99 3.70 -6.41
CA SER A 57 -14.75 3.60 -7.67
C SER A 57 -14.38 4.67 -8.70
N THR A 58 -13.85 5.81 -8.26
CA THR A 58 -13.50 6.97 -9.09
C THR A 58 -12.02 7.02 -9.47
N GLY A 59 -11.18 6.10 -8.99
CA GLY A 59 -9.76 6.10 -9.33
C GLY A 59 -8.88 5.17 -8.50
N LEU A 60 -7.62 5.07 -8.94
CA LEU A 60 -6.57 4.34 -8.25
C LEU A 60 -5.87 5.29 -7.27
N THR A 61 -5.97 5.00 -5.98
CA THR A 61 -5.23 5.72 -4.94
C THR A 61 -3.85 5.10 -4.72
N GLY A 62 -3.74 3.77 -4.88
CA GLY A 62 -2.50 3.04 -4.66
C GLY A 62 -2.16 2.90 -3.17
N VAL A 63 -1.45 1.83 -2.80
CA VAL A 63 -0.82 1.71 -1.49
C VAL A 63 0.66 1.49 -1.71
N LEU A 64 1.46 2.39 -1.15
CA LEU A 64 2.91 2.20 -1.18
C LEU A 64 3.30 1.05 -0.27
N HIS A 65 3.86 0.01 -0.88
CA HIS A 65 4.38 -1.15 -0.18
C HIS A 65 5.90 -1.19 -0.35
N THR A 66 6.61 -0.96 0.75
CA THR A 66 8.06 -1.05 0.80
C THR A 66 8.51 -1.48 2.19
N ALA A 67 9.70 -2.07 2.27
CA ALA A 67 10.38 -2.37 3.52
C ALA A 67 11.57 -1.42 3.66
N LEU A 68 11.62 -0.71 4.79
CA LEU A 68 12.73 0.16 5.14
C LEU A 68 13.47 -0.44 6.35
N PRO A 69 14.81 -0.47 6.37
CA PRO A 69 15.56 -0.89 7.54
C PRO A 69 15.18 -0.06 8.78
N ASN A 70 14.78 -0.74 9.86
CA ASN A 70 14.57 -0.09 11.14
C ASN A 70 15.90 -0.05 11.91
N THR A 71 16.61 1.08 11.87
CA THR A 71 17.90 1.27 12.55
C THR A 71 17.82 1.16 14.09
N ARG A 72 16.61 1.07 14.65
CA ARG A 72 16.36 0.90 16.09
C ARG A 72 16.10 -0.56 16.48
N ALA A 73 15.95 -1.46 15.50
CA ALA A 73 15.79 -2.89 15.78
C ALA A 73 17.15 -3.51 16.13
N ALA A 74 17.17 -4.45 17.07
CA ALA A 74 18.36 -5.24 17.34
C ALA A 74 18.55 -6.28 16.22
N ASP A 75 19.80 -6.62 15.88
CA ASP A 75 20.11 -7.54 14.77
C ASP A 75 19.48 -8.94 14.94
N ALA A 76 19.22 -9.36 16.17
CA ALA A 76 18.59 -10.63 16.50
C ALA A 76 17.04 -10.58 16.54
N THR A 77 16.43 -9.43 16.21
CA THR A 77 14.96 -9.30 16.23
C THR A 77 14.38 -10.11 15.07
N GLU A 78 13.45 -11.02 15.36
CA GLU A 78 12.73 -11.75 14.32
C GLU A 78 11.98 -10.76 13.41
N GLY A 79 12.02 -11.03 12.10
CA GLY A 79 11.28 -10.25 11.12
C GLY A 79 9.78 -10.45 11.31
N ARG A 80 9.00 -9.36 11.17
CA ARG A 80 7.55 -9.47 11.08
C ARG A 80 7.17 -10.17 9.78
N GLU A 81 6.41 -11.25 9.85
CA GLU A 81 5.77 -11.80 8.66
C GLU A 81 4.74 -10.81 8.09
N SER A 82 4.83 -10.56 6.79
CA SER A 82 3.87 -9.70 6.09
C SER A 82 2.80 -10.56 5.45
N VAL A 83 1.60 -10.54 6.03
CA VAL A 83 0.40 -11.15 5.47
C VAL A 83 -0.43 -10.04 4.83
N GLU A 84 -0.74 -10.18 3.54
CA GLU A 84 -1.62 -9.26 2.80
C GLU A 84 -3.00 -9.91 2.62
N VAL A 85 -4.06 -9.17 3.01
CA VAL A 85 -5.45 -9.56 2.77
C VAL A 85 -6.10 -8.47 1.93
N ARG A 86 -6.72 -8.87 0.81
CA ARG A 86 -7.46 -7.97 -0.07
C ARG A 86 -8.95 -8.19 0.13
N ALA A 87 -9.67 -7.11 0.43
CA ALA A 87 -11.12 -7.11 0.55
C ALA A 87 -11.72 -6.25 -0.56
N PHE A 88 -12.74 -6.77 -1.23
CA PHE A 88 -13.49 -6.06 -2.27
C PHE A 88 -14.92 -5.86 -1.81
N MET A 89 -15.41 -4.63 -1.86
CA MET A 89 -16.78 -4.30 -1.50
C MET A 89 -17.54 -3.87 -2.75
N TYR A 90 -18.67 -4.53 -2.99
CA TYR A 90 -19.60 -4.21 -4.06
C TYR A 90 -20.96 -3.91 -3.43
N TYR A 91 -21.62 -2.86 -3.90
CA TYR A 91 -23.00 -2.57 -3.54
C TYR A 91 -23.82 -2.39 -4.82
N LYS A 92 -25.10 -2.74 -4.76
CA LYS A 92 -26.04 -2.45 -5.84
C LYS A 92 -26.23 -0.93 -5.88
N ASP A 93 -26.22 -0.33 -7.07
CA ASP A 93 -26.76 1.02 -7.22
C ASP A 93 -28.18 1.02 -6.63
N ARG A 94 -28.51 2.04 -5.83
CA ARG A 94 -29.87 2.19 -5.35
C ARG A 94 -30.75 2.35 -6.60
N GLU A 95 -31.48 1.29 -6.95
CA GLU A 95 -32.72 1.46 -7.70
C GLU A 95 -33.56 2.35 -6.81
N ASP A 96 -33.90 3.55 -7.29
CA ASP A 96 -34.83 4.44 -6.62
C ASP A 96 -36.05 3.61 -6.22
N GLU A 97 -36.19 3.31 -4.92
CA GLU A 97 -37.43 2.75 -4.40
C GLU A 97 -38.53 3.79 -4.62
N PRO A 98 -39.72 3.37 -5.08
CA PRO A 98 -40.79 4.25 -5.54
C PRO A 98 -41.30 5.23 -4.48
#